data_AF-A0A9X4L3G4-F1
#
_entry.id   AF-A0A9X4L3G4-F1
#
_cell.length_a   1.000
_cell.length_b   1.000
_cell.length_c   1.000
_cell.angle_alpha   90.00
_cell.angle_beta   90.00
_cell.angle_gamma   90.00
#
_symmetry.space_group_name_H-M   'P 1'
#
loop_
_entity.id
_entity.type
_entity.pdbx_description
1 polymer ?
#
loop_
_entity_poly.entity_id
_entity_poly.type
_entity_poly.pdbx_seq_one_letter_code
_entity_poly.pdbx_strand_id
1 'polypeptide(L)'
;MPFEPGDLFCLPPGTAHSEHSENGYRNIYFTVSEFDLPAREPVIALKDTPSGDIGVLLGMLYKEFQLKRTRWRALTEQILATVYAYTMSLTARQQKSEYVEKLEEALVGNIANVNFKLNRCMAQFPVTTDYLRRTFKKETGKTPIQYLTALRIESAKRLFEKVYSDELSVKFVASQVGFEDPYYFSRVFKAVTGLSPLQWINSRLPLR
;
A
#
# COMPACT_ATOMS: atom_id res chain seq x y z
N MET A 1 -8.41 -23.71 14.58
CA MET A 1 -7.51 -23.59 13.42
C MET A 1 -6.14 -23.20 13.93
N PRO A 2 -5.04 -23.75 13.40
CA PRO A 2 -3.72 -23.19 13.71
C PRO A 2 -3.68 -21.74 13.22
N PHE A 3 -3.08 -20.86 14.01
CA PHE A 3 -2.89 -19.46 13.66
C PHE A 3 -1.45 -19.03 13.92
N GLU A 4 -0.97 -18.11 13.10
CA GLU A 4 0.37 -17.54 13.11
C GLU A 4 0.29 -16.01 13.19
N PRO A 5 1.40 -15.33 13.56
CA PRO A 5 1.45 -13.87 13.51
C PRO A 5 0.96 -13.31 12.16
N GLY A 6 0.08 -12.31 12.23
CA GLY A 6 -0.56 -11.71 11.05
C GLY A 6 -1.87 -12.38 10.62
N ASP A 7 -2.31 -13.45 11.28
CA ASP A 7 -3.68 -13.95 11.10
C ASP A 7 -4.70 -13.03 11.78
N LEU A 8 -5.78 -12.78 11.05
CA LEU A 8 -6.92 -11.99 11.49
C LEU A 8 -8.16 -12.87 11.41
N PHE A 9 -8.87 -12.99 12.53
CA PHE A 9 -10.13 -13.73 12.60
C PHE A 9 -11.26 -12.77 12.94
N CYS A 10 -12.24 -12.67 12.06
CA CYS A 10 -13.49 -11.99 12.37
C CYS A 10 -14.51 -13.03 12.87
N LEU A 11 -14.89 -12.90 14.15
CA LEU A 11 -15.86 -13.76 14.82
C LEU A 11 -17.20 -13.01 14.96
N PRO A 12 -18.27 -13.40 14.26
CA PRO A 12 -19.59 -12.83 14.43
C PRO A 12 -20.11 -13.02 15.86
N PRO A 13 -21.02 -12.14 16.35
CA PRO A 13 -21.65 -12.30 17.66
C PRO A 13 -22.30 -13.68 17.83
N GLY A 14 -22.11 -14.29 19.00
CA GLY A 14 -22.66 -15.62 19.31
C GLY A 14 -21.85 -16.81 18.76
N THR A 15 -20.74 -16.57 18.06
CA THR A 15 -19.86 -17.64 17.55
C THR A 15 -19.06 -18.26 18.70
N ALA A 16 -19.31 -19.53 19.01
CA ALA A 16 -18.54 -20.28 19.99
C ALA A 16 -17.09 -20.47 19.51
N HIS A 17 -16.12 -20.13 20.36
CA HIS A 17 -14.69 -20.26 20.06
C HIS A 17 -13.89 -20.53 21.34
N SER A 18 -12.71 -21.09 21.17
CA SER A 18 -11.73 -21.32 22.24
C SER A 18 -10.33 -21.09 21.69
N GLU A 19 -9.46 -20.52 22.51
CA GLU A 19 -8.07 -20.24 22.17
C GLU A 19 -7.15 -21.11 23.03
N HIS A 20 -6.07 -21.62 22.44
CA HIS A 20 -5.08 -22.43 23.15
C HIS A 20 -3.68 -22.09 22.61
N SER A 21 -2.70 -21.91 23.50
CA SER A 21 -1.29 -21.69 23.15
C SER A 21 -0.38 -22.34 24.20
N GLU A 22 0.63 -23.07 23.73
CA GLU A 22 1.65 -23.67 24.61
C GLU A 22 2.58 -22.61 25.23
N ASN A 23 2.80 -21.50 24.53
CA ASN A 23 3.74 -20.44 24.92
C ASN A 23 3.04 -19.14 25.37
N GLY A 24 1.71 -19.16 25.46
CA GLY A 24 0.86 -17.99 25.76
C GLY A 24 0.57 -17.11 24.54
N TYR A 25 -0.30 -16.10 24.73
CA TYR A 25 -0.66 -15.08 23.74
C TYR A 25 -0.95 -13.73 24.40
N ARG A 26 -0.89 -12.65 23.62
CA ARG A 26 -1.36 -11.31 24.01
C ARG A 26 -2.46 -10.89 23.02
N ASN A 27 -3.71 -10.92 23.48
CA ASN A 27 -4.83 -10.53 22.65
C ASN A 27 -5.28 -9.11 22.96
N ILE A 28 -5.65 -8.37 21.92
CA ILE A 28 -6.36 -7.10 22.04
C ILE A 28 -7.77 -7.36 21.57
N TYR A 29 -8.74 -7.24 22.48
CA TYR A 29 -10.16 -7.37 22.17
C TYR A 29 -10.83 -6.00 22.22
N PHE A 30 -11.69 -5.72 21.25
CA PHE A 30 -12.50 -4.52 21.19
C PHE A 30 -13.91 -4.89 20.72
N THR A 31 -14.91 -4.29 21.35
CA THR A 31 -16.30 -4.38 20.93
C THR A 31 -16.69 -3.09 20.23
N VAL A 32 -17.57 -3.24 19.27
CA VAL A 32 -18.04 -2.16 18.40
C VAL A 32 -19.55 -2.26 18.33
N SER A 33 -20.22 -1.14 18.52
CA SER A 33 -21.68 -1.09 18.58
C SER A 33 -22.32 -1.41 17.23
N GLU A 34 -21.63 -1.05 16.15
CA GLU A 34 -22.06 -1.24 14.76
C GLU A 34 -20.86 -1.70 13.94
N PHE A 35 -20.95 -2.91 13.37
CA PHE A 35 -19.91 -3.47 12.49
C PHE A 35 -20.57 -4.45 11.53
N ASP A 36 -20.72 -4.01 10.28
CA ASP A 36 -21.40 -4.78 9.24
C ASP A 36 -20.37 -5.65 8.51
N LEU A 37 -20.24 -6.92 8.88
CA LEU A 37 -19.33 -7.83 8.18
C LEU A 37 -19.96 -8.28 6.85
N PRO A 38 -19.24 -8.26 5.72
CA PRO A 38 -19.76 -8.59 4.40
C PRO A 38 -19.96 -10.10 4.20
N ALA A 39 -19.75 -10.94 5.22
CA ALA A 39 -19.82 -12.39 5.08
C ALA A 39 -20.86 -13.02 6.00
N ARG A 40 -21.59 -13.98 5.41
CA ARG A 40 -22.50 -14.92 6.10
C ARG A 40 -21.77 -16.16 6.63
N GLU A 41 -20.43 -16.18 6.59
CA GLU A 41 -19.62 -17.27 7.12
C GLU A 41 -19.34 -17.09 8.61
N PRO A 42 -19.26 -18.18 9.39
CA PRO A 42 -19.13 -18.11 10.85
C PRO A 42 -17.77 -17.61 11.33
N VAL A 43 -16.73 -17.66 10.49
CA VAL A 43 -15.41 -17.11 10.79
C VAL A 43 -14.77 -16.66 9.49
N ILE A 44 -14.39 -15.38 9.39
CA ILE A 44 -13.57 -14.91 8.28
C ILE A 44 -12.11 -14.97 8.72
N ALA A 45 -11.33 -15.86 8.11
CA ALA A 45 -9.88 -15.91 8.28
C ALA A 45 -9.21 -15.08 7.19
N LEU A 46 -8.47 -14.05 7.59
CA LEU A 46 -7.74 -13.15 6.71
C LEU A 46 -6.27 -13.13 7.13
N LYS A 47 -5.39 -12.84 6.18
CA LYS A 47 -4.01 -12.43 6.47
C LYS A 47 -3.93 -10.92 6.41
N ASP A 48 -3.29 -10.32 7.40
CA ASP A 48 -2.91 -8.90 7.36
C ASP A 48 -1.98 -8.65 6.14
N THR A 49 -1.87 -7.38 5.79
CA THR A 49 -0.81 -6.89 4.90
C THR A 49 0.57 -7.33 5.37
N PRO A 50 1.52 -7.58 4.45
CA PRO A 50 2.91 -7.84 4.82
C PRO A 50 3.55 -6.81 5.75
N SER A 51 3.11 -5.55 5.73
CA SER A 51 3.53 -4.50 6.66
C SER A 51 2.86 -4.54 8.03
N GLY A 52 1.82 -5.35 8.22
CA GLY A 52 1.09 -5.48 9.48
C GLY A 52 0.20 -4.28 9.79
N ASP A 53 -0.34 -3.62 8.76
CA ASP A 53 -1.09 -2.37 8.87
C ASP A 53 -2.28 -2.47 9.83
N ILE A 54 -3.06 -3.56 9.78
CA ILE A 54 -4.18 -3.75 10.70
C ILE A 54 -3.65 -3.92 12.12
N GLY A 55 -2.60 -4.70 12.34
CA GLY A 55 -1.95 -4.83 13.64
C GLY A 55 -1.48 -3.49 14.22
N VAL A 56 -0.88 -2.62 13.39
CA VAL A 56 -0.46 -1.26 13.79
C VAL A 56 -1.66 -0.41 14.18
N LEU A 57 -2.73 -0.40 13.37
CA LEU A 57 -3.95 0.34 13.66
C LEU A 57 -4.62 -0.13 14.96
N LEU A 58 -4.68 -1.44 15.20
CA LEU A 58 -5.21 -2.00 16.45
C LEU A 58 -4.36 -1.60 17.66
N GLY A 59 -3.03 -1.59 17.53
CA GLY A 59 -2.13 -1.10 18.57
C GLY A 59 -2.35 0.39 18.88
N MET A 60 -2.56 1.21 17.84
CA MET A 60 -2.91 2.63 17.99
C MET A 60 -4.28 2.81 18.68
N LEU A 61 -5.28 2.05 18.25
CA LEU A 61 -6.63 2.05 18.83
C LEU A 61 -6.58 1.74 20.33
N TYR A 62 -5.90 0.65 20.70
CA TYR A 62 -5.73 0.22 22.09
C TYR A 62 -5.04 1.30 22.92
N LYS A 63 -3.93 1.85 22.42
CA LYS A 63 -3.17 2.88 23.12
C LYS A 63 -4.00 4.15 23.36
N GLU A 64 -4.72 4.63 22.35
CA GLU A 64 -5.54 5.84 22.48
C GLU A 64 -6.75 5.62 23.39
N PHE A 65 -7.37 4.43 23.35
CA PHE A 65 -8.45 4.06 24.27
C PHE A 65 -8.00 4.04 25.73
N GLN A 66 -6.79 3.52 26.01
CA GLN A 66 -6.23 3.46 27.37
C GLN A 66 -5.78 4.84 27.88
N LEU A 67 -5.09 5.61 27.04
CA LEU A 67 -4.53 6.90 27.45
C LEU A 67 -5.59 8.01 27.55
N LYS A 68 -6.74 7.85 26.87
CA LYS A 68 -7.87 8.81 26.87
C LYS A 68 -7.43 10.26 26.67
N ARG A 69 -6.49 10.47 25.74
CA ARG A 69 -5.98 11.80 25.38
C ARG A 69 -7.10 12.69 24.82
N THR A 70 -6.79 13.97 24.62
CA THR A 70 -7.72 14.91 23.99
C THR A 70 -8.29 14.34 22.68
N ARG A 71 -9.62 14.35 22.54
CA ARG A 71 -10.38 13.79 21.40
C ARG A 71 -10.24 12.26 21.19
N TRP A 72 -9.86 11.49 22.22
CA TRP A 72 -9.69 10.04 22.09
C TRP A 72 -10.88 9.31 21.46
N ARG A 73 -12.13 9.69 21.80
CA ARG A 73 -13.34 9.06 21.20
C ARG A 73 -13.37 9.18 19.68
N ALA A 74 -13.14 10.40 19.18
CA ALA A 74 -13.10 10.65 17.74
C ALA A 74 -11.92 9.92 17.08
N LEU A 75 -10.75 9.89 17.74
CA LEU A 75 -9.59 9.15 17.22
C LEU A 75 -9.86 7.65 17.15
N THR A 76 -10.42 7.06 18.21
CA THR A 76 -10.75 5.63 18.24
C THR A 76 -11.78 5.24 17.19
N GLU A 77 -12.78 6.10 16.95
CA GLU A 77 -13.79 5.90 15.91
C GLU A 77 -13.18 5.90 14.50
N GLN A 78 -12.30 6.87 14.20
CA GLN A 78 -11.65 6.96 12.89
C GLN A 78 -10.67 5.81 12.64
N ILE A 79 -9.91 5.41 13.68
CA ILE A 79 -9.00 4.26 13.58
C ILE A 79 -9.82 2.98 13.32
N LEU A 80 -10.93 2.79 14.04
CA LEU A 80 -11.80 1.65 13.85
C LEU A 80 -12.43 1.62 12.44
N ALA A 81 -12.92 2.75 11.94
CA ALA A 81 -13.42 2.87 10.57
C ALA A 81 -12.34 2.52 9.53
N THR A 82 -11.08 2.89 9.81
CA THR A 82 -9.94 2.53 8.96
C THR A 82 -9.68 1.01 9.00
N VAL A 83 -9.68 0.39 10.18
CA VAL A 83 -9.55 -1.08 10.34
C VAL A 83 -10.65 -1.81 9.57
N TYR A 84 -11.89 -1.33 9.66
CA TYR A 84 -13.01 -1.87 8.90
C TYR A 84 -12.76 -1.79 7.39
N ALA A 85 -12.41 -0.60 6.87
CA ALA A 85 -12.13 -0.41 5.45
C ALA A 85 -10.98 -1.29 4.94
N TYR A 86 -9.91 -1.45 5.74
CA TYR A 86 -8.82 -2.38 5.43
C TYR A 86 -9.31 -3.83 5.37
N THR A 87 -10.10 -4.25 6.36
CA THR A 87 -10.67 -5.61 6.41
C THR A 87 -11.53 -5.89 5.16
N MET A 88 -12.36 -4.93 4.74
CA MET A 88 -13.17 -5.03 3.51
C MET A 88 -12.33 -5.11 2.24
N SER A 89 -11.24 -4.34 2.18
CA SER A 89 -10.31 -4.39 1.06
C SER A 89 -9.64 -5.77 0.95
N LEU A 90 -9.29 -6.37 2.08
CA LEU A 90 -8.66 -7.70 2.13
C LEU A 90 -9.64 -8.82 1.78
N THR A 91 -10.91 -8.74 2.19
CA THR A 91 -11.93 -9.74 1.82
C THR A 91 -12.28 -9.69 0.33
N ALA A 92 -12.28 -8.51 -0.28
CA ALA A 92 -12.55 -8.32 -1.71
C ALA A 92 -11.33 -8.61 -2.62
N ARG A 93 -10.17 -8.88 -2.02
CA ARG A 93 -8.90 -9.07 -2.73
C ARG A 93 -8.94 -10.38 -3.53
N GLN A 94 -8.63 -10.32 -4.83
CA GLN A 94 -8.22 -11.53 -5.55
C GLN A 94 -6.89 -12.00 -4.96
N GLN A 95 -6.78 -13.29 -4.57
CA GLN A 95 -5.56 -13.88 -4.00
C GLN A 95 -4.34 -13.56 -4.88
N LYS A 96 -3.55 -12.56 -4.47
CA LYS A 96 -2.21 -12.33 -4.96
C LYS A 96 -1.26 -13.18 -4.14
N SER A 97 -0.15 -13.59 -4.74
CA SER A 97 0.93 -14.21 -3.99
C SER A 97 1.52 -13.19 -3.02
N GLU A 98 1.76 -13.58 -1.77
CA GLU A 98 2.41 -12.72 -0.74
C GLU A 98 3.69 -12.03 -1.25
N TYR A 99 4.48 -12.71 -2.09
CA TYR A 99 5.65 -12.11 -2.73
C TYR A 99 5.34 -10.92 -3.65
N VAL A 100 4.22 -10.98 -4.39
CA VAL A 100 3.79 -9.87 -5.27
C VAL A 100 3.35 -8.69 -4.43
N GLU A 101 2.64 -8.93 -3.33
CA GLU A 101 2.19 -7.89 -2.41
C GLU A 101 3.36 -7.18 -1.75
N LYS A 102 4.29 -7.95 -1.16
CA LYS A 102 5.53 -7.44 -0.57
C LYS A 102 6.34 -6.61 -1.57
N LEU A 103 6.41 -7.07 -2.82
CA LEU A 103 7.10 -6.30 -3.86
C LEU A 103 6.32 -5.03 -4.21
N GLU A 104 5.00 -5.07 -4.38
CA GLU A 104 4.17 -3.87 -4.62
C GLU A 104 4.35 -2.82 -3.51
N GLU A 105 4.29 -3.22 -2.24
CA GLU A 105 4.54 -2.34 -1.08
C GLU A 105 5.94 -1.73 -1.14
N ALA A 106 6.96 -2.54 -1.40
CA ALA A 106 8.33 -2.06 -1.53
C ALA A 106 8.47 -1.05 -2.69
N LEU A 107 7.79 -1.26 -3.81
CA LEU A 107 7.80 -0.32 -4.94
C LEU A 107 7.08 0.98 -4.60
N VAL A 108 5.92 0.91 -3.96
CA VAL A 108 5.13 2.09 -3.54
C VAL A 108 5.90 2.92 -2.52
N GLY A 109 6.50 2.27 -1.52
CA GLY A 109 7.33 2.93 -0.51
C GLY A 109 8.61 3.57 -1.06
N ASN A 110 9.01 3.25 -2.30
CA ASN A 110 10.26 3.73 -2.93
C ASN A 110 10.03 4.53 -4.22
N ILE A 111 8.82 5.01 -4.49
CA ILE A 111 8.51 5.82 -5.69
C ILE A 111 9.50 6.99 -5.82
N ALA A 112 9.67 7.79 -4.76
CA ALA A 112 10.51 8.98 -4.74
C ALA A 112 12.02 8.70 -4.54
N ASN A 113 12.40 7.45 -4.25
CA ASN A 113 13.77 7.11 -3.90
C ASN A 113 14.65 6.91 -5.16
N VAL A 114 15.50 7.90 -5.44
CA VAL A 114 16.47 7.86 -6.57
C VAL A 114 17.48 6.71 -6.43
N ASN A 115 17.83 6.35 -5.19
CA ASN A 115 18.81 5.31 -4.89
C ASN A 115 18.20 3.89 -4.87
N PHE A 116 16.89 3.75 -5.03
CA PHE A 116 16.23 2.45 -5.02
C PHE A 116 16.69 1.60 -6.20
N LYS A 117 17.20 0.40 -5.90
CA LYS A 117 17.64 -0.58 -6.91
C LYS A 117 16.73 -1.81 -6.86
N LEU A 118 15.81 -1.90 -7.82
CA LEU A 118 14.83 -2.98 -7.96
C LEU A 118 15.46 -4.39 -7.85
N ASN A 119 16.59 -4.62 -8.52
CA ASN A 119 17.27 -5.92 -8.48
C ASN A 119 17.78 -6.29 -7.07
N ARG A 120 18.26 -5.30 -6.30
CA ARG A 120 18.68 -5.53 -4.91
C ARG A 120 17.49 -5.84 -4.01
N CYS A 121 16.36 -5.16 -4.21
CA CYS A 121 15.12 -5.44 -3.49
C CYS A 121 14.61 -6.86 -3.79
N MET A 122 14.48 -7.23 -5.06
CA MET A 122 14.03 -8.57 -5.45
C MET A 122 14.96 -9.70 -4.98
N ALA A 123 16.27 -9.44 -4.85
CA ALA A 123 17.24 -10.42 -4.35
C ALA A 123 17.08 -10.75 -2.86
N GLN A 124 16.30 -9.97 -2.11
CA GLN A 124 16.00 -10.23 -0.68
C GLN A 124 14.86 -11.22 -0.48
N PHE A 125 14.15 -11.59 -1.55
CA PHE A 125 13.04 -12.54 -1.49
C PHE A 125 13.57 -13.98 -1.45
N PRO A 126 12.87 -14.91 -0.79
CA PRO A 126 13.27 -16.32 -0.72
C PRO A 126 13.02 -17.10 -2.03
N VAL A 127 12.90 -16.40 -3.16
CA VAL A 127 12.63 -16.96 -4.49
C VAL A 127 13.56 -16.35 -5.53
N THR A 128 13.74 -17.02 -6.67
CA THR A 128 14.57 -16.47 -7.74
C THR A 128 13.94 -15.19 -8.32
N THR A 129 14.79 -14.24 -8.74
CA THR A 129 14.33 -12.97 -9.32
C THR A 129 13.53 -13.17 -10.59
N ASP A 130 13.84 -14.21 -11.38
CA ASP A 130 13.10 -14.57 -12.59
C ASP A 130 11.69 -15.09 -12.26
N TYR A 131 11.56 -15.98 -11.26
CA TYR A 131 10.26 -16.42 -10.77
C TYR A 131 9.43 -15.22 -10.29
N LEU A 132 10.01 -14.38 -9.43
CA LEU A 132 9.33 -13.20 -8.89
C LEU A 132 8.85 -12.25 -10.00
N ARG A 133 9.68 -11.99 -11.01
CA ARG A 133 9.30 -11.15 -12.17
C ARG A 133 8.15 -11.75 -12.97
N ARG A 134 8.16 -13.07 -13.22
CA ARG A 134 7.11 -13.79 -13.97
C ARG A 134 5.79 -13.77 -13.20
N THR A 135 5.82 -14.11 -11.91
CA THR A 135 4.65 -14.11 -11.04
C THR A 135 4.07 -12.70 -10.89
N PHE A 136 4.92 -11.71 -10.65
CA PHE A 136 4.49 -10.30 -10.57
C PHE A 136 3.83 -9.83 -11.88
N LYS A 137 4.40 -10.16 -13.05
CA LYS A 137 3.78 -9.81 -14.33
C LYS A 137 2.45 -10.53 -14.57
N LYS A 138 2.37 -11.80 -14.18
CA LYS A 138 1.14 -12.60 -14.28
C LYS A 138 0.00 -11.98 -13.46
N GLU A 139 0.29 -11.53 -12.24
CA GLU A 139 -0.73 -11.03 -11.31
C GLU A 139 -1.05 -9.53 -11.46
N THR A 140 -0.09 -8.71 -11.91
CA THR A 140 -0.27 -7.25 -12.04
C THR A 140 -0.42 -6.77 -13.49
N GLY A 141 -0.17 -7.65 -14.47
CA GLY A 141 -0.13 -7.32 -15.89
C GLY A 141 1.13 -6.56 -16.34
N LYS A 142 2.03 -6.16 -15.42
CA LYS A 142 3.23 -5.37 -15.72
C LYS A 142 4.46 -6.01 -15.10
N THR A 143 5.63 -5.86 -15.73
CA THR A 143 6.88 -6.21 -15.03
C THR A 143 7.11 -5.25 -13.85
N PRO A 144 7.87 -5.65 -12.80
CA PRO A 144 8.12 -4.77 -11.65
C PRO A 144 8.71 -3.40 -12.03
N ILE A 145 9.57 -3.34 -13.05
CA ILE A 145 10.13 -2.08 -13.54
C ILE A 145 9.07 -1.22 -14.24
N GLN A 146 8.23 -1.81 -15.09
CA GLN A 146 7.15 -1.09 -15.76
C GLN A 146 6.12 -0.57 -14.74
N TYR A 147 5.85 -1.34 -13.70
CA TYR A 147 4.96 -0.96 -12.61
C TYR A 147 5.51 0.25 -11.85
N LEU A 148 6.77 0.19 -11.39
CA LEU A 148 7.43 1.32 -10.72
C LEU A 148 7.50 2.56 -11.62
N THR A 149 7.85 2.39 -12.89
CA THR A 149 7.86 3.50 -13.86
C THR A 149 6.49 4.14 -13.98
N ALA A 150 5.42 3.35 -14.12
CA ALA A 150 4.06 3.88 -14.20
C ALA A 150 3.67 4.69 -12.96
N LEU A 151 3.98 4.18 -11.75
CA LEU A 151 3.73 4.89 -10.50
C LEU A 151 4.47 6.23 -10.44
N ARG A 152 5.75 6.27 -10.83
CA ARG A 152 6.55 7.50 -10.86
C ARG A 152 6.01 8.51 -11.85
N ILE A 153 5.57 8.08 -13.03
CA ILE A 153 4.98 8.96 -14.04
C ILE A 153 3.63 9.50 -13.57
N GLU A 154 2.77 8.69 -12.96
CA GLU A 154 1.51 9.16 -12.36
C GLU A 154 1.75 10.18 -11.24
N SER A 155 2.75 9.95 -10.38
CA SER A 155 3.17 10.92 -9.38
C SER A 155 3.65 12.23 -10.02
N ALA A 156 4.45 12.15 -11.09
CA ALA A 156 4.94 13.32 -11.81
C ALA A 156 3.80 14.15 -12.42
N LYS A 157 2.80 13.49 -13.02
CA LYS A 157 1.61 14.16 -13.56
C LYS A 157 0.89 14.99 -12.50
N ARG A 158 0.71 14.44 -11.29
CA ARG A 158 0.08 15.14 -10.16
C ARG A 158 0.93 16.32 -9.66
N LEU A 159 2.26 16.18 -9.67
CA LEU A 159 3.15 17.28 -9.29
C LEU A 159 3.11 18.42 -10.32
N PHE A 160 3.01 18.09 -11.61
CA PHE A 160 2.86 19.09 -12.67
C PHE A 160 1.58 19.93 -12.57
N GLU A 161 0.57 19.49 -11.83
CA GLU A 161 -0.62 20.30 -11.53
C GLU A 161 -0.34 21.47 -10.59
N LYS A 162 0.83 21.50 -9.94
CA LYS A 162 1.18 22.46 -8.88
C LYS A 162 2.38 23.35 -9.21
N VAL A 163 2.98 23.22 -10.39
CA VAL A 163 4.20 23.94 -10.78
C VAL A 163 4.03 24.71 -12.08
N TYR A 164 4.87 25.73 -12.27
CA TYR A 164 4.90 26.57 -13.47
C TYR A 164 5.65 25.89 -14.63
N SER A 165 5.48 26.42 -15.85
CA SER A 165 6.08 25.85 -17.06
C SER A 165 7.49 26.38 -17.32
N ASP A 166 8.49 25.67 -16.81
CA ASP A 166 9.91 25.87 -17.15
C ASP A 166 10.75 24.59 -16.98
N GLU A 167 12.00 24.60 -17.44
CA GLU A 167 12.91 23.45 -17.34
C GLU A 167 13.32 23.12 -15.89
N LEU A 168 13.34 24.13 -15.01
CA LEU A 168 13.65 23.96 -13.59
C LEU A 168 12.57 23.12 -12.89
N SER A 169 11.30 23.33 -13.25
CA SER A 169 10.15 22.55 -12.77
C SER A 169 10.26 21.09 -13.19
N VAL A 170 10.70 20.81 -14.43
CA VAL A 170 10.89 19.45 -14.94
C VAL A 170 12.00 18.73 -14.18
N LYS A 171 13.14 19.41 -13.98
CA LYS A 171 14.26 18.87 -13.18
C LYS A 171 13.86 18.61 -11.73
N PHE A 172 13.12 19.55 -11.13
CA PHE A 172 12.60 19.40 -9.78
C PHE A 172 11.68 18.18 -9.68
N VAL A 173 10.64 18.09 -10.53
CA VAL A 173 9.69 16.98 -10.51
C VAL A 173 10.37 15.63 -10.76
N ALA A 174 11.35 15.57 -11.68
CA ALA A 174 12.14 14.36 -11.91
C ALA A 174 12.79 13.84 -10.61
N SER A 175 13.42 14.74 -9.84
CA SER A 175 14.05 14.37 -8.57
C SER A 175 13.04 13.93 -7.50
N GLN A 176 11.84 14.53 -7.48
CA GLN A 176 10.78 14.18 -6.52
C GLN A 176 10.14 12.82 -6.78
N VAL A 177 10.22 12.34 -8.02
CA VAL A 177 9.62 11.06 -8.44
C VAL A 177 10.66 9.98 -8.69
N GLY A 178 11.84 10.11 -8.10
CA GLY A 178 12.86 9.05 -8.07
C GLY A 178 13.67 8.90 -9.35
N PHE A 179 13.75 9.93 -10.20
CA PHE A 179 14.66 9.97 -11.35
C PHE A 179 15.88 10.85 -11.03
N GLU A 180 17.07 10.26 -11.21
CA GLU A 180 18.34 10.97 -11.05
C GLU A 180 18.63 11.92 -12.21
N ASP A 181 18.35 11.45 -13.44
CA ASP A 181 18.61 12.18 -14.68
C ASP A 181 17.29 12.75 -15.25
N PRO A 182 17.13 14.10 -15.30
CA PRO A 182 15.99 14.77 -15.90
C PRO A 182 15.79 14.48 -17.39
N TYR A 183 16.86 14.20 -18.14
CA TYR A 183 16.78 13.87 -19.56
C TYR A 183 16.23 12.45 -19.76
N TYR A 184 16.71 11.49 -18.96
CA TYR A 184 16.12 10.16 -18.91
C TYR A 184 14.65 10.21 -18.48
N PHE A 185 14.32 10.95 -17.42
CA PHE A 185 12.93 11.19 -17.01
C PHE A 185 12.08 11.70 -18.18
N SER A 186 12.54 12.73 -18.91
CA SER A 186 11.79 13.31 -20.02
C SER A 186 11.52 12.32 -21.15
N ARG A 187 12.50 11.46 -21.48
CA ARG A 187 12.32 10.38 -22.46
C ARG A 187 11.29 9.36 -22.00
N VAL A 188 11.38 8.91 -20.74
CA VAL A 188 10.45 7.95 -20.16
C VAL A 188 9.03 8.53 -20.07
N PHE A 189 8.91 9.77 -19.61
CA PHE A 189 7.62 10.47 -19.50
C PHE A 189 6.94 10.59 -20.86
N LYS A 190 7.69 10.98 -21.91
CA LYS A 190 7.16 11.02 -23.28
C LYS A 190 6.79 9.64 -23.80
N ALA A 191 7.59 8.62 -23.54
CA ALA A 191 7.27 7.25 -23.95
C ALA A 191 5.98 6.72 -23.29
N VAL A 192 5.70 7.10 -22.05
CA VAL A 192 4.52 6.65 -21.30
C VAL A 192 3.27 7.49 -21.60
N THR A 193 3.42 8.79 -21.80
CA THR A 193 2.28 9.74 -21.90
C THR A 193 2.01 10.24 -23.31
N GLY A 194 2.95 10.07 -24.24
CA GLY A 194 2.91 10.66 -25.58
C GLY A 194 3.38 12.11 -25.66
N LEU A 195 3.49 12.82 -24.53
CA LEU A 195 3.88 14.23 -24.46
C LEU A 195 5.19 14.39 -23.70
N SER A 196 6.04 15.35 -24.09
CA SER A 196 7.16 15.74 -23.23
C SER A 196 6.65 16.36 -21.92
N PRO A 197 7.44 16.37 -20.84
CA PRO A 197 7.04 17.03 -19.59
C PRO A 197 6.59 18.49 -19.79
N LEU A 198 7.32 19.26 -20.58
CA LEU A 198 6.97 20.66 -20.86
C LEU A 198 5.68 20.79 -21.69
N GLN A 199 5.48 19.90 -22.68
CA GLN A 199 4.22 19.84 -23.43
C GLN A 199 3.04 19.48 -22.53
N TRP A 200 3.24 18.55 -21.60
CA TRP A 200 2.23 18.16 -20.62
C TRP A 200 1.82 19.34 -19.73
N ILE A 201 2.78 20.08 -19.16
CA ILE A 201 2.51 21.27 -18.34
C ILE A 201 1.75 22.32 -19.17
N ASN A 202 2.23 22.61 -20.38
CA ASN A 202 1.62 23.61 -21.27
C ASN A 202 0.20 23.24 -21.70
N SER A 203 -0.08 21.95 -21.94
CA SER A 203 -1.41 21.48 -22.35
C SER A 203 -2.50 21.67 -21.28
N ARG A 204 -2.09 21.90 -20.02
CA ARG A 204 -3.00 22.02 -18.87
C ARG A 204 -3.10 23.42 -18.30
N LEU A 205 -2.22 24.34 -18.69
CA LEU A 205 -2.36 25.75 -18.34
C LEU A 205 -3.45 26.36 -19.23
N PRO A 206 -4.46 27.06 -18.67
CA PRO A 206 -5.37 27.84 -19.50
C PRO A 206 -4.54 28.81 -20.33
N LEU A 207 -4.83 28.88 -21.64
CA LEU A 207 -4.22 29.83 -22.57
C LEU A 207 -4.23 31.21 -21.91
N ARG A 208 -3.04 31.75 -21.63
CA ARG A 208 -2.88 33.11 -21.14
C ARG A 208 -3.24 34.10 -22.23
#